data_AF-A0A081BK90-F1
#
_entry.id   AF-A0A081BK90-F1
#
_cell.length_a   1.000
_cell.length_b   1.000
_cell.length_c   1.000
_cell.angle_alpha   90.00
_cell.angle_beta   90.00
_cell.angle_gamma   90.00
#
_symmetry.space_group_name_H-M   'P 1'
#
loop_
_entity.id
_entity.type
_entity.pdbx_description
1 polymer ?
#
loop_
_entity_poly.entity_id
_entity_poly.type
_entity_poly.pdbx_seq_one_letter_code
_entity_poly.pdbx_strand_id
1 'polypeptide(L)'
;MQNERAYYIMAILALVIGVIFLLLLIIRFKINTFVSLVLTSVLTAILLGMDMTKIATSIQDGIGSQLGELSLVFGFGAMLGRLVADAGGAHTIATTLIDKFGRKHLQFAIMLASFIIGIALFFEVGMVLLIPIVFAIAVEAGVPILYLGISMAAALSVTHGFLPPHPAPVAISAVLGANVGKVLLFGLIVAIPSAYIAGPLFTKLAQKFAPSAFEQKGNLSSFGEMKTFTKEEAPSFGMSVLTSLFPVILMAITTVYQLGVNGGVTPKNPNTLDQIISLIGSPSIAMLISLVFAMFSMGWMRKRSTGDIMATMESAVKSIAMLLLVIGGGGAFKQVLIDGGVGDAVAKIFQGSSISPLILGWIVAVVLRVALGSATVASLTAAGIVLPLMSQAGVDPALMVLAIGAGSLAASHVNDAGFWMFREYFDLTIKQTLSIWTVLETVVSIVGILVVMILNLFFH
;
A
#
# COMPACT_ATOMS: atom_id res chain seq x y z
N MET A 1 34.36 -13.95 -12.56
CA MET A 1 34.31 -12.77 -11.67
C MET A 1 34.23 -11.44 -12.41
N GLN A 2 35.10 -11.14 -13.40
CA GLN A 2 35.08 -9.84 -14.10
C GLN A 2 33.83 -9.65 -14.99
N ASN A 3 33.37 -10.70 -15.68
CA ASN A 3 32.12 -10.68 -16.47
C ASN A 3 30.85 -10.57 -15.60
N GLU A 4 30.85 -11.13 -14.38
CA GLU A 4 29.70 -11.02 -13.47
C GLU A 4 29.55 -9.61 -12.89
N ARG A 5 30.65 -8.97 -12.47
CA ARG A 5 30.60 -7.58 -11.99
C ARG A 5 30.13 -6.61 -13.08
N ALA A 6 30.56 -6.83 -14.32
CA ALA A 6 30.11 -6.03 -15.47
C ALA A 6 28.59 -6.15 -15.69
N TYR A 7 28.04 -7.36 -15.60
CA TYR A 7 26.61 -7.60 -15.70
C TYR A 7 25.81 -6.85 -14.61
N TYR A 8 26.28 -6.85 -13.36
CA TYR A 8 25.58 -6.17 -12.27
C TYR A 8 25.58 -4.65 -12.38
N ILE A 9 26.71 -4.07 -12.81
CA ILE A 9 26.79 -2.63 -13.10
C ILE A 9 25.82 -2.29 -14.24
N MET A 10 25.76 -3.13 -15.27
CA MET A 10 24.84 -2.96 -16.39
C MET A 10 23.38 -3.04 -15.95
N ALA A 11 23.02 -3.94 -15.03
CA ALA A 11 21.66 -4.06 -14.52
C ALA A 11 21.18 -2.80 -13.77
N ILE A 12 22.05 -2.22 -12.94
CA ILE A 12 21.76 -0.95 -12.24
C ILE A 12 21.66 0.22 -13.23
N LEU A 13 22.55 0.26 -14.24
CA LEU A 13 22.49 1.29 -15.29
C LEU A 13 21.20 1.16 -16.12
N ALA A 14 20.77 -0.05 -16.45
CA ALA A 14 19.52 -0.30 -17.17
C ALA A 14 18.31 0.21 -16.38
N LEU A 15 18.27 -0.03 -15.07
CA LEU A 15 17.25 0.53 -14.17
C LEU A 15 17.23 2.07 -14.22
N VAL A 16 18.40 2.70 -14.05
CA VAL A 16 18.50 4.18 -14.05
C VAL A 16 18.06 4.76 -15.40
N ILE A 17 18.50 4.16 -16.51
CA ILE A 17 18.11 4.57 -17.86
C ILE A 17 16.60 4.40 -18.05
N GLY A 18 16.03 3.27 -17.61
CA GLY A 18 14.59 3.01 -17.66
C GLY A 18 13.79 4.07 -16.91
N VAL A 19 14.17 4.40 -15.68
CA VAL A 19 13.51 5.44 -14.88
C VAL A 19 13.61 6.81 -15.56
N ILE A 20 14.80 7.19 -16.06
CA ILE A 20 14.97 8.46 -16.79
C ILE A 20 14.08 8.49 -18.04
N PHE A 21 14.05 7.40 -18.80
CA PHE A 21 13.22 7.29 -19.99
C PHE A 21 11.73 7.44 -19.67
N LEU A 22 11.23 6.76 -18.64
CA LEU A 22 9.85 6.88 -18.17
C LEU A 22 9.49 8.33 -17.79
N LEU A 23 10.34 8.96 -16.97
CA LEU A 23 10.13 10.34 -16.53
C LEU A 23 10.14 11.30 -17.72
N LEU A 24 11.00 11.06 -18.71
CA LEU A 24 11.07 11.86 -19.92
C LEU A 24 9.79 11.72 -20.76
N LEU A 25 9.27 10.50 -20.94
CA LEU A 25 8.01 10.27 -21.67
C LEU A 25 6.82 10.98 -21.00
N ILE A 26 6.71 10.90 -19.67
CA ILE A 26 5.56 11.46 -18.94
C ILE A 26 5.69 12.97 -18.76
N ILE A 27 6.85 13.48 -18.35
CA ILE A 27 7.03 14.89 -17.98
C ILE A 27 7.26 15.76 -19.22
N ARG A 28 8.16 15.33 -20.13
CA ARG A 28 8.57 16.16 -21.28
C ARG A 28 7.69 15.95 -22.50
N PHE A 29 7.34 14.70 -22.80
CA PHE A 29 6.52 14.36 -23.97
C PHE A 29 5.04 14.21 -23.64
N LYS A 30 4.66 14.15 -22.35
CA LYS A 30 3.27 14.05 -21.90
C LYS A 30 2.51 12.86 -22.51
N ILE A 31 3.24 11.77 -22.76
CA ILE A 31 2.62 10.52 -23.23
C ILE A 31 1.80 9.92 -22.08
N ASN A 32 0.71 9.23 -22.43
CA ASN A 32 -0.12 8.51 -21.45
C ASN A 32 0.76 7.62 -20.54
N THR A 33 0.46 7.64 -19.24
CA THR A 33 1.25 6.95 -18.21
C THR A 33 1.35 5.44 -18.44
N PHE A 34 0.24 4.78 -18.75
CA PHE A 34 0.23 3.33 -18.99
C PHE A 34 1.09 2.96 -20.19
N VAL A 35 0.94 3.70 -21.30
CA VAL A 35 1.76 3.51 -22.50
C VAL A 35 3.24 3.73 -22.19
N SER A 36 3.56 4.78 -21.42
CA SER A 36 4.94 5.10 -21.03
C SER A 36 5.57 3.99 -20.19
N LEU A 37 4.81 3.39 -19.26
CA LEU A 37 5.24 2.27 -18.43
C LEU A 37 5.53 1.02 -19.26
N VAL A 38 4.65 0.67 -20.21
CA VAL A 38 4.86 -0.48 -21.09
C VAL A 38 6.09 -0.26 -21.99
N LEU A 39 6.22 0.91 -22.61
CA LEU A 39 7.39 1.25 -23.44
C LEU A 39 8.70 1.20 -22.64
N THR A 40 8.67 1.71 -21.41
CA THR A 40 9.83 1.65 -20.52
C THR A 40 10.18 0.21 -20.15
N SER A 41 9.18 -0.63 -19.91
CA SER A 41 9.36 -2.06 -19.61
C SER A 41 10.06 -2.77 -20.76
N VAL A 42 9.63 -2.53 -22.01
CA VAL A 42 10.28 -3.11 -23.20
C VAL A 42 11.72 -2.64 -23.33
N LEU A 43 11.98 -1.32 -23.23
CA LEU A 43 13.34 -0.77 -23.33
C LEU A 43 14.25 -1.37 -22.25
N THR A 44 13.76 -1.43 -21.01
CA THR A 44 14.55 -1.90 -19.87
C THR A 44 14.85 -3.40 -20.00
N ALA A 45 13.89 -4.21 -20.48
CA ALA A 45 14.09 -5.62 -20.74
C ALA A 45 15.20 -5.87 -21.78
N ILE A 46 15.21 -5.08 -22.85
CA ILE A 46 16.25 -5.12 -23.89
C ILE A 46 17.61 -4.76 -23.30
N LEU A 47 17.69 -3.71 -22.48
CA LEU A 47 18.93 -3.27 -21.83
C LEU A 47 19.45 -4.29 -20.80
N LEU A 48 18.56 -5.03 -20.16
CA LEU A 48 18.90 -6.12 -19.24
C LEU A 48 19.34 -7.41 -19.98
N GLY A 49 19.29 -7.43 -21.31
CA GLY A 49 19.68 -8.57 -22.12
C GLY A 49 18.71 -9.74 -22.02
N MET A 50 17.43 -9.47 -21.72
CA MET A 50 16.40 -10.49 -21.68
C MET A 50 16.19 -11.12 -23.06
N ASP A 51 15.82 -12.39 -23.08
CA ASP A 51 15.37 -13.07 -24.30
C ASP A 51 14.16 -12.34 -24.89
N MET A 52 14.31 -11.86 -26.12
CA MET A 52 13.30 -11.08 -26.84
C MET A 52 11.95 -11.80 -26.93
N THR A 53 11.95 -13.13 -26.94
CA THR A 53 10.73 -13.95 -26.99
C THR A 53 9.97 -13.95 -25.65
N LYS A 54 10.64 -13.65 -24.54
CA LYS A 54 10.07 -13.66 -23.18
C LYS A 54 9.64 -12.28 -22.69
N ILE A 55 10.06 -11.20 -23.36
CA ILE A 55 9.75 -9.82 -22.94
C ILE A 55 8.23 -9.60 -22.84
N ALA A 56 7.48 -10.04 -23.85
CA ALA A 56 6.03 -9.90 -23.85
C ALA A 56 5.37 -10.69 -22.69
N THR A 57 5.84 -11.91 -22.42
CA THR A 57 5.36 -12.73 -21.31
C THR A 57 5.65 -12.09 -19.96
N SER A 58 6.88 -11.62 -19.73
CA SER A 58 7.26 -10.91 -18.50
C SER A 58 6.36 -9.68 -18.23
N ILE A 59 6.08 -8.89 -19.28
CA ILE A 59 5.16 -7.74 -19.20
C ILE A 59 3.72 -8.21 -18.86
N GLN A 60 3.24 -9.25 -19.51
CA GLN A 60 1.90 -9.81 -19.28
C GLN A 60 1.75 -10.37 -17.86
N ASP A 61 2.76 -11.09 -17.37
CA ASP A 61 2.81 -11.65 -16.02
C ASP A 61 2.88 -10.53 -14.97
N GLY A 62 3.64 -9.47 -15.24
CA GLY A 62 3.70 -8.29 -14.38
C GLY A 62 2.38 -7.55 -14.28
N ILE A 63 1.69 -7.34 -15.41
CA ILE A 63 0.33 -6.75 -15.42
C ILE A 63 -0.66 -7.69 -14.75
N GLY A 64 -0.63 -8.98 -15.09
CA GLY A 64 -1.58 -10.00 -14.64
C GLY A 64 -1.48 -10.28 -13.14
N SER A 65 -0.27 -10.34 -12.59
CA SER A 65 -0.07 -10.48 -11.14
C SER A 65 -0.65 -9.27 -10.39
N GLN A 66 -0.36 -8.05 -10.86
CA GLN A 66 -0.81 -6.83 -10.20
C GLN A 66 -2.33 -6.63 -10.32
N LEU A 67 -2.90 -6.84 -11.51
CA LEU A 67 -4.35 -6.73 -11.72
C LEU A 67 -5.10 -7.90 -11.12
N GLY A 68 -4.56 -9.11 -11.09
CA GLY A 68 -5.18 -10.28 -10.48
C GLY A 68 -5.40 -10.09 -8.99
N GLU A 69 -4.43 -9.49 -8.30
CA GLU A 69 -4.53 -9.15 -6.88
C GLU A 69 -5.51 -8.00 -6.63
N LEU A 70 -5.44 -6.94 -7.45
CA LEU A 70 -6.12 -5.67 -7.13
C LEU A 70 -7.48 -5.49 -7.79
N SER A 71 -7.77 -6.12 -8.93
CA SER A 71 -8.97 -5.82 -9.75
C SER A 71 -10.29 -6.00 -8.99
N LEU A 72 -10.44 -7.09 -8.24
CA LEU A 72 -11.66 -7.34 -7.46
C LEU A 72 -11.78 -6.35 -6.30
N VAL A 73 -10.70 -6.15 -5.56
CA VAL A 73 -10.65 -5.22 -4.42
C VAL A 73 -10.96 -3.79 -4.88
N PHE A 74 -10.32 -3.32 -5.94
CA PHE A 74 -10.51 -1.97 -6.46
C PHE A 74 -11.86 -1.79 -7.12
N GLY A 75 -12.27 -2.75 -7.96
CA GLY A 75 -13.56 -2.73 -8.62
C GLY A 75 -14.70 -2.65 -7.61
N PHE A 76 -14.73 -3.60 -6.67
CA PHE A 76 -15.77 -3.63 -5.64
C PHE A 76 -15.62 -2.49 -4.64
N GLY A 77 -14.41 -2.04 -4.33
CA GLY A 77 -14.16 -0.92 -3.43
C GLY A 77 -14.62 0.42 -3.99
N ALA A 78 -14.38 0.67 -5.27
CA ALA A 78 -14.90 1.85 -5.96
C ALA A 78 -16.44 1.83 -6.00
N MET A 79 -17.04 0.67 -6.34
CA MET A 79 -18.50 0.51 -6.32
C MET A 79 -19.10 0.74 -4.93
N LEU A 80 -18.51 0.12 -3.89
CA LEU A 80 -18.94 0.25 -2.50
C LEU A 80 -18.81 1.71 -2.03
N GLY A 81 -17.66 2.33 -2.27
CA GLY A 81 -17.40 3.71 -1.91
C GLY A 81 -18.39 4.67 -2.58
N ARG A 82 -18.66 4.46 -3.87
CA ARG A 82 -19.65 5.28 -4.60
C ARG A 82 -21.07 5.05 -4.10
N LEU A 83 -21.48 3.83 -3.77
CA LEU A 83 -22.81 3.57 -3.18
C LEU A 83 -22.99 4.26 -1.83
N VAL A 84 -21.97 4.21 -0.96
CA VAL A 84 -21.99 4.91 0.34
C VAL A 84 -22.04 6.43 0.15
N ALA A 85 -21.23 6.97 -0.76
CA ALA A 85 -21.20 8.39 -1.06
C ALA A 85 -22.54 8.88 -1.63
N ASP A 86 -23.11 8.17 -2.60
CA ASP A 86 -24.39 8.52 -3.23
C ASP A 86 -25.60 8.33 -2.31
N ALA A 87 -25.46 7.53 -1.26
CA ALA A 87 -26.47 7.41 -0.20
C ALA A 87 -26.32 8.49 0.89
N GLY A 88 -25.22 9.25 0.92
CA GLY A 88 -24.95 10.25 1.96
C GLY A 88 -24.28 9.70 3.22
N GLY A 89 -23.89 8.42 3.23
CA GLY A 89 -23.24 7.82 4.40
C GLY A 89 -21.88 8.42 4.71
N ALA A 90 -21.12 8.82 3.68
CA ALA A 90 -19.84 9.49 3.85
C ALA A 90 -20.00 10.86 4.54
N HIS A 91 -21.06 11.60 4.21
CA HIS A 91 -21.41 12.87 4.86
C HIS A 91 -21.82 12.67 6.33
N THR A 92 -22.62 11.64 6.64
CA THR A 92 -22.98 11.30 8.03
C THR A 92 -21.76 10.94 8.88
N ILE A 93 -20.82 10.17 8.32
CA ILE A 93 -19.56 9.82 9.01
C ILE A 93 -18.76 11.08 9.31
N ALA A 94 -18.60 11.95 8.30
CA ALA A 94 -17.82 13.18 8.43
C ALA A 94 -18.38 14.14 9.48
N THR A 95 -19.66 14.48 9.38
CA THR A 95 -20.33 15.38 10.33
C THR A 95 -20.23 14.86 11.77
N THR A 96 -20.49 13.57 11.99
CA THR A 96 -20.39 12.94 13.31
C THR A 96 -18.96 13.00 13.88
N LEU A 97 -17.93 12.78 13.05
CA LEU A 97 -16.54 12.85 13.48
C LEU A 97 -16.11 14.28 13.80
N ILE A 98 -16.56 15.25 13.00
CA ILE A 98 -16.29 16.68 13.22
C ILE A 98 -16.93 17.13 14.53
N ASP A 99 -18.18 16.76 14.78
CA ASP A 99 -18.91 17.12 16.01
C ASP A 99 -18.26 16.52 17.27
N LYS A 100 -17.70 15.31 17.17
CA LYS A 100 -17.13 14.59 18.32
C LYS A 100 -15.67 14.94 18.62
N PHE A 101 -14.82 15.04 17.59
CA PHE A 101 -13.37 15.23 17.76
C PHE A 101 -12.92 16.68 17.50
N GLY A 102 -13.75 17.46 16.82
CA GLY A 102 -13.41 18.79 16.34
C GLY A 102 -12.44 18.78 15.15
N ARG A 103 -12.46 19.85 14.35
CA ARG A 103 -11.63 19.98 13.14
C ARG A 103 -10.12 19.85 13.41
N LYS A 104 -9.67 20.27 14.60
CA LYS A 104 -8.25 20.27 14.99
C LYS A 104 -7.66 18.86 15.17
N HIS A 105 -8.47 17.89 15.60
CA HIS A 105 -8.00 16.52 15.87
C HIS A 105 -8.31 15.53 14.74
N LEU A 106 -8.95 16.00 13.66
CA LEU A 106 -9.41 15.16 12.56
C LEU A 106 -8.26 14.36 11.92
N GLN A 107 -7.10 15.00 11.75
CA GLN A 107 -5.92 14.34 11.18
C GLN A 107 -5.44 13.16 12.04
N PHE A 108 -5.41 13.34 13.36
CA PHE A 108 -5.02 12.28 14.29
C PHE A 108 -6.08 11.17 14.36
N ALA A 109 -7.37 11.53 14.33
CA ALA A 109 -8.46 10.56 14.28
C ALA A 109 -8.39 9.68 13.02
N ILE A 110 -8.11 10.27 11.85
CA ILE A 110 -7.93 9.53 10.60
C ILE A 110 -6.70 8.62 10.67
N MET A 111 -5.57 9.10 11.18
CA MET A 111 -4.36 8.28 11.37
C MET A 111 -4.67 7.07 12.26
N LEU A 112 -5.30 7.28 13.41
CA LEU A 112 -5.62 6.20 14.35
C LEU A 112 -6.62 5.20 13.76
N ALA A 113 -7.68 5.69 13.11
CA ALA A 113 -8.64 4.82 12.43
C ALA A 113 -7.97 4.00 11.34
N SER A 114 -7.11 4.63 10.54
CA SER A 114 -6.38 3.97 9.44
C SER A 114 -5.37 2.96 9.97
N PHE A 115 -4.74 3.22 11.12
CA PHE A 115 -3.83 2.29 11.78
C PHE A 115 -4.56 1.03 12.26
N ILE A 116 -5.69 1.21 12.97
CA ILE A 116 -6.50 0.09 13.46
C ILE A 116 -7.01 -0.76 12.29
N ILE A 117 -7.50 -0.10 11.24
CA ILE A 117 -7.98 -0.76 10.03
C ILE A 117 -6.83 -1.45 9.29
N GLY A 118 -5.67 -0.81 9.21
CA GLY A 118 -4.46 -1.31 8.56
C GLY A 118 -3.89 -2.57 9.19
N ILE A 119 -4.13 -2.85 10.48
CA ILE A 119 -3.72 -4.13 11.09
C ILE A 119 -4.44 -5.31 10.42
N ALA A 120 -5.70 -5.14 10.04
CA ALA A 120 -6.54 -6.21 9.47
C ALA A 120 -6.56 -6.22 7.94
N LEU A 121 -6.26 -5.08 7.30
CA LEU A 121 -6.34 -4.92 5.84
C LEU A 121 -4.96 -4.86 5.20
N PHE A 122 -4.86 -5.39 3.99
CA PHE A 122 -3.78 -5.08 3.06
C PHE A 122 -3.72 -3.58 2.77
N PHE A 123 -2.51 -3.08 2.50
CA PHE A 123 -2.26 -1.66 2.21
C PHE A 123 -3.16 -1.14 1.09
N GLU A 124 -3.20 -1.88 -0.03
CA GLU A 124 -3.92 -1.47 -1.23
C GLU A 124 -5.43 -1.47 -1.00
N VAL A 125 -5.94 -2.51 -0.32
CA VAL A 125 -7.35 -2.62 0.08
C VAL A 125 -7.74 -1.46 1.01
N GLY A 126 -6.89 -1.17 2.01
CA GLY A 126 -7.11 -0.10 2.97
C GLY A 126 -7.14 1.28 2.31
N MET A 127 -6.21 1.56 1.39
CA MET A 127 -6.19 2.80 0.63
C MET A 127 -7.47 2.98 -0.18
N VAL A 128 -7.85 1.98 -0.98
CA VAL A 128 -9.06 2.03 -1.83
C VAL A 128 -10.31 2.32 -1.00
N LEU A 129 -10.44 1.66 0.15
CA LEU A 129 -11.62 1.77 1.01
C LEU A 129 -11.68 3.11 1.75
N LEU A 130 -10.54 3.60 2.25
CA LEU A 130 -10.51 4.79 3.10
C LEU A 130 -10.51 6.09 2.30
N ILE A 131 -10.01 6.10 1.07
CA ILE A 131 -9.92 7.31 0.24
C ILE A 131 -11.27 8.02 0.06
N PRO A 132 -12.38 7.36 -0.34
CA PRO A 132 -13.69 8.02 -0.46
C PRO A 132 -14.15 8.66 0.85
N ILE A 133 -13.90 7.98 1.98
CA ILE A 133 -14.28 8.44 3.32
C ILE A 133 -13.43 9.66 3.69
N VAL A 134 -12.12 9.59 3.50
CA VAL A 134 -11.18 10.69 3.76
C VAL A 134 -11.49 11.91 2.90
N PHE A 135 -11.86 11.71 1.63
CA PHE A 135 -12.23 12.79 0.72
C PHE A 135 -13.50 13.50 1.19
N ALA A 136 -14.54 12.73 1.51
CA ALA A 136 -15.79 13.29 2.03
C ALA A 136 -15.57 14.07 3.33
N ILE A 137 -14.78 13.51 4.25
CA ILE A 137 -14.41 14.14 5.52
C ILE A 137 -13.63 15.44 5.29
N ALA A 138 -12.66 15.43 4.38
CA ALA A 138 -11.83 16.60 4.09
C ALA A 138 -12.67 17.75 3.50
N VAL A 139 -13.56 17.43 2.55
CA VAL A 139 -14.47 18.40 1.93
C VAL A 139 -15.41 19.00 2.98
N GLU A 140 -16.05 18.17 3.79
CA GLU A 140 -16.98 18.62 4.84
C GLU A 140 -16.27 19.46 5.92
N ALA A 141 -15.07 19.05 6.33
CA ALA A 141 -14.27 19.76 7.31
C ALA A 141 -13.61 21.04 6.75
N GLY A 142 -13.65 21.25 5.43
CA GLY A 142 -12.99 22.37 4.75
C GLY A 142 -11.47 22.35 4.88
N VAL A 143 -10.87 21.15 4.89
CA VAL A 143 -9.40 20.97 4.96
C VAL A 143 -8.89 20.34 3.66
N PRO A 144 -7.61 20.55 3.28
CA PRO A 144 -7.03 19.90 2.11
C PRO A 144 -7.15 18.37 2.19
N ILE A 145 -7.54 17.72 1.09
CA ILE A 145 -7.70 16.26 1.06
C ILE A 145 -6.39 15.54 1.38
N LEU A 146 -5.29 16.03 0.81
CA LEU A 146 -3.95 15.50 1.05
C LEU A 146 -3.51 15.62 2.52
N TYR A 147 -4.04 16.59 3.27
CA TYR A 147 -3.74 16.75 4.70
C TYR A 147 -4.16 15.54 5.53
N LEU A 148 -5.33 14.97 5.23
CA LEU A 148 -5.81 13.74 5.85
C LEU A 148 -5.24 12.50 5.15
N GLY A 149 -5.08 12.56 3.82
CA GLY A 149 -4.55 11.49 2.99
C GLY A 149 -3.14 11.04 3.38
N ILE A 150 -2.23 11.97 3.67
CA ILE A 150 -0.86 11.64 4.11
C ILE A 150 -0.89 10.85 5.43
N SER A 151 -1.74 11.24 6.39
CA SER A 151 -1.83 10.54 7.68
C SER A 151 -2.49 9.16 7.58
N MET A 152 -3.48 9.02 6.71
CA MET A 152 -4.05 7.71 6.35
C MET A 152 -2.99 6.81 5.71
N ALA A 153 -2.27 7.32 4.71
CA ALA A 153 -1.31 6.53 3.95
C ALA A 153 -0.10 6.11 4.80
N ALA A 154 0.41 7.00 5.65
CA ALA A 154 1.44 6.66 6.63
C ALA A 154 0.99 5.53 7.56
N ALA A 155 -0.22 5.61 8.11
CA ALA A 155 -0.75 4.60 9.02
C ALA A 155 -0.89 3.23 8.33
N LEU A 156 -1.41 3.19 7.10
CA LEU A 156 -1.52 1.94 6.32
C LEU A 156 -0.16 1.36 5.93
N SER A 157 0.80 2.23 5.57
CA SER A 157 2.15 1.82 5.19
C SER A 157 2.91 1.19 6.35
N VAL A 158 2.88 1.81 7.54
CA VAL A 158 3.56 1.24 8.72
C VAL A 158 2.95 -0.10 9.13
N THR A 159 1.63 -0.27 9.03
CA THR A 159 1.00 -1.55 9.36
C THR A 159 1.42 -2.64 8.37
N HIS A 160 1.56 -2.28 7.09
CA HIS A 160 1.98 -3.20 6.04
C HIS A 160 3.42 -3.70 6.20
N GLY A 161 4.36 -2.79 6.51
CA GLY A 161 5.77 -3.15 6.64
C GLY A 161 6.15 -3.74 7.99
N PHE A 162 5.42 -3.46 9.07
CA PHE A 162 5.86 -3.82 10.43
C PHE A 162 5.03 -4.89 11.13
N LEU A 163 3.74 -5.06 10.79
CA LEU A 163 2.82 -5.79 11.66
C LEU A 163 2.30 -7.08 11.01
N PRO A 164 2.55 -8.26 11.60
CA PRO A 164 1.72 -9.43 11.38
C PRO A 164 0.24 -9.12 11.73
N PRO A 165 -0.75 -9.67 11.00
CA PRO A 165 -0.67 -10.79 10.07
C PRO A 165 -0.36 -10.41 8.60
N HIS A 166 0.13 -9.19 8.30
CA HIS A 166 0.45 -8.84 6.92
C HIS A 166 1.41 -9.86 6.29
N PRO A 167 1.17 -10.28 5.02
CA PRO A 167 1.93 -11.38 4.45
C PRO A 167 3.44 -11.16 4.41
N ALA A 168 3.89 -9.93 4.18
CA ALA A 168 5.32 -9.63 4.18
C ALA A 168 5.95 -9.89 5.57
N PRO A 169 5.55 -9.21 6.67
CA PRO A 169 6.01 -9.53 8.03
C PRO A 169 5.88 -10.99 8.43
N VAL A 170 4.77 -11.67 8.10
CA VAL A 170 4.55 -13.08 8.43
C VAL A 170 5.53 -13.98 7.69
N ALA A 171 5.70 -13.77 6.39
CA ALA A 171 6.55 -14.61 5.57
C ALA A 171 8.04 -14.42 5.86
N ILE A 172 8.50 -13.19 6.10
CA ILE A 172 9.89 -12.96 6.54
C ILE A 172 10.13 -13.51 7.96
N SER A 173 9.13 -13.48 8.83
CA SER A 173 9.22 -14.14 10.15
C SER A 173 9.42 -15.64 10.00
N ALA A 174 8.71 -16.29 9.07
CA ALA A 174 8.89 -17.70 8.77
C ALA A 174 10.28 -18.01 8.21
N VAL A 175 10.78 -17.18 7.28
CA VAL A 175 12.13 -17.33 6.69
C VAL A 175 13.23 -17.18 7.73
N LEU A 176 13.11 -16.19 8.63
CA LEU A 176 14.12 -15.87 9.63
C LEU A 176 13.96 -16.66 10.95
N GLY A 177 12.92 -17.49 11.08
CA GLY A 177 12.63 -18.21 12.32
C GLY A 177 12.20 -17.30 13.48
N ALA A 178 11.66 -16.12 13.17
CA ALA A 178 11.19 -15.17 14.19
C ALA A 178 9.84 -15.58 14.77
N ASN A 179 9.66 -15.36 16.07
CA ASN A 179 8.36 -15.52 16.70
C ASN A 179 7.42 -14.39 16.25
N VAL A 180 6.33 -14.74 15.55
CA VAL A 180 5.36 -13.77 15.00
C VAL A 180 4.73 -12.88 16.08
N GLY A 181 4.45 -13.43 17.27
CA GLY A 181 3.93 -12.64 18.39
C GLY A 181 4.93 -11.61 18.91
N LYS A 182 6.23 -11.95 18.96
CA LYS A 182 7.30 -11.02 19.31
C LYS A 182 7.47 -9.93 18.25
N VAL A 183 7.40 -10.31 16.97
CA VAL A 183 7.41 -9.36 15.84
C VAL A 183 6.22 -8.40 15.93
N LEU A 184 5.03 -8.88 16.25
CA LEU A 184 3.85 -8.03 16.45
C LEU A 184 4.04 -7.05 17.60
N LEU A 185 4.54 -7.51 18.75
CA LEU A 185 4.76 -6.65 19.92
C LEU A 185 5.78 -5.54 19.63
N PHE A 186 6.96 -5.90 19.12
CA PHE A 186 7.99 -4.93 18.75
C PHE A 186 7.55 -4.06 17.58
N GLY A 187 6.85 -4.65 16.61
CA GLY A 187 6.29 -3.97 15.46
C GLY A 187 5.33 -2.87 15.88
N LEU A 188 4.46 -3.08 16.87
CA LEU A 188 3.57 -2.02 17.38
C LEU A 188 4.36 -0.85 17.99
N ILE A 189 5.45 -1.15 18.71
CA ILE A 189 6.34 -0.12 19.28
C ILE A 189 7.01 0.69 18.17
N VAL A 190 7.38 0.06 17.04
CA VAL A 190 7.98 0.72 15.88
C VAL A 190 6.93 1.49 15.05
N ALA A 191 5.75 0.91 14.88
CA ALA A 191 4.71 1.41 13.98
C ALA A 191 4.03 2.68 14.51
N ILE A 192 3.77 2.79 15.82
CA ILE A 192 3.08 3.94 16.41
C ILE A 192 3.89 5.25 16.23
N PRO A 193 5.19 5.32 16.60
CA PRO A 193 6.01 6.51 16.35
C PRO A 193 6.17 6.79 14.86
N SER A 194 6.36 5.75 14.04
CA SER A 194 6.51 5.88 12.59
C SER A 194 5.25 6.49 11.95
N ALA A 195 4.05 6.04 12.32
CA ALA A 195 2.79 6.60 11.83
C ALA A 195 2.62 8.06 12.24
N TYR A 196 2.95 8.40 13.48
CA TYR A 196 2.79 9.76 13.97
C TYR A 196 3.77 10.75 13.30
N ILE A 197 5.03 10.32 13.12
CA ILE A 197 6.06 11.15 12.51
C ILE A 197 5.85 11.28 10.99
N ALA A 198 5.63 10.16 10.29
CA ALA A 198 5.42 10.16 8.84
C ALA A 198 4.02 10.63 8.42
N GLY A 199 3.05 10.60 9.33
CA GLY A 199 1.71 11.12 9.12
C GLY A 199 1.60 12.59 9.55
N PRO A 200 0.94 12.91 10.68
CA PRO A 200 0.63 14.28 11.09
C PRO A 200 1.82 15.26 11.10
N LEU A 201 3.00 14.84 11.57
CA LEU A 201 4.16 15.73 11.64
C LEU A 201 4.76 16.02 10.25
N PHE A 202 4.96 14.98 9.45
CA PHE A 202 5.44 15.12 8.08
C PHE A 202 4.48 15.95 7.22
N THR A 203 3.15 15.81 7.40
CA THR A 203 2.17 16.62 6.66
C THR A 203 2.43 18.12 6.81
N LYS A 204 2.81 18.60 8.01
CA LYS A 204 3.13 20.02 8.23
C LYS A 204 4.35 20.47 7.45
N LEU A 205 5.35 19.59 7.33
CA LEU A 205 6.55 19.86 6.53
C LEU A 205 6.22 19.83 5.03
N ALA A 206 5.45 18.83 4.58
CA ALA A 206 4.97 18.69 3.21
C ALA A 206 4.19 19.92 2.73
N GLN A 207 3.32 20.48 3.57
CA GLN A 207 2.61 21.72 3.26
C GLN A 207 3.55 22.90 3.01
N LYS A 208 4.71 22.94 3.67
CA LYS A 208 5.66 24.04 3.52
C LYS A 208 6.49 23.93 2.24
N PHE A 209 6.94 22.73 1.85
CA PHE A 209 7.81 22.57 0.68
C PHE A 209 7.07 22.23 -0.61
N ALA A 210 5.84 21.69 -0.54
CA ALA A 210 5.00 21.36 -1.69
C ALA A 210 3.57 21.93 -1.54
N PRO A 211 3.39 23.25 -1.31
CA PRO A 211 2.07 23.85 -1.04
C PRO A 211 1.07 23.61 -2.17
N SER A 212 1.51 23.68 -3.44
CA SER A 212 0.65 23.46 -4.60
C SER A 212 0.04 22.05 -4.68
N ALA A 213 0.61 21.06 -4.00
CA ALA A 213 0.01 19.73 -3.92
C ALA A 213 -1.22 19.68 -3.01
N PHE A 214 -1.32 20.59 -2.03
CA PHE A 214 -2.44 20.69 -1.10
C PHE A 214 -3.60 21.52 -1.66
N GLU A 215 -3.37 22.25 -2.75
CA GLU A 215 -4.41 22.97 -3.49
C GLU A 215 -5.20 22.05 -4.44
N GLN A 216 -4.66 20.86 -4.71
CA GLN A 216 -5.36 19.86 -5.52
C GLN A 216 -6.66 19.46 -4.84
N LYS A 217 -7.74 19.51 -5.62
CA LYS A 217 -9.05 19.03 -5.17
C LYS A 217 -9.12 17.50 -5.17
N GLY A 218 -8.05 16.79 -5.56
CA GLY A 218 -8.07 15.34 -5.77
C GLY A 218 -8.95 14.95 -6.96
N ASN A 219 -8.95 13.67 -7.31
CA ASN A 219 -9.81 13.18 -8.38
C ASN A 219 -11.25 12.98 -7.88
N LEU A 220 -11.92 14.07 -7.48
CA LEU A 220 -13.32 14.04 -7.06
C LEU A 220 -14.21 13.48 -8.19
N SER A 221 -13.86 13.74 -9.45
CA SER A 221 -14.53 13.15 -10.62
C SER A 221 -14.45 11.62 -10.64
N SER A 222 -13.35 11.02 -10.16
CA SER A 222 -13.24 9.57 -10.02
C SER A 222 -14.16 8.98 -8.96
N PHE A 223 -14.78 9.80 -8.11
CA PHE A 223 -15.80 9.36 -7.17
C PHE A 223 -17.15 10.01 -7.44
N GLY A 224 -17.32 10.70 -8.59
CA GLY A 224 -18.48 11.43 -9.08
C GLY A 224 -18.82 12.71 -8.28
N GLU A 225 -19.83 13.47 -8.74
CA GLU A 225 -20.28 14.65 -7.99
C GLU A 225 -20.77 14.23 -6.59
N MET A 226 -20.24 14.89 -5.56
CA MET A 226 -20.72 14.74 -4.19
C MET A 226 -22.05 15.48 -4.08
N LYS A 227 -23.13 14.73 -3.90
CA LYS A 227 -24.46 15.30 -3.65
C LYS A 227 -24.47 15.93 -2.26
N THR A 228 -25.12 17.08 -2.13
CA THR A 228 -25.45 17.68 -0.83
C THR A 228 -26.65 16.92 -0.25
N PHE A 229 -26.50 16.35 0.94
CA PHE A 229 -27.56 15.61 1.61
C PHE A 229 -28.13 16.44 2.77
N THR A 230 -29.44 16.37 2.97
CA THR A 230 -30.07 16.82 4.22
C THR A 230 -29.95 15.71 5.27
N LYS A 231 -30.03 16.09 6.56
CA LYS A 231 -29.96 15.11 7.67
C LYS A 231 -31.07 14.05 7.61
N GLU A 232 -32.24 14.36 7.02
CA GLU A 232 -33.34 13.41 6.89
C GLU A 232 -33.16 12.39 5.74
N GLU A 233 -32.35 12.70 4.73
CA GLU A 233 -32.13 11.84 3.55
C GLU A 233 -30.96 10.86 3.75
N ALA A 234 -30.01 11.20 4.61
CA ALA A 234 -28.81 10.41 4.84
C ALA A 234 -29.05 9.18 5.76
N PRO A 235 -28.32 8.06 5.56
CA PRO A 235 -28.35 6.93 6.46
C PRO A 235 -27.81 7.30 7.85
N SER A 236 -28.22 6.53 8.86
CA SER A 236 -27.69 6.70 10.22
C SER A 236 -26.18 6.46 10.27
N PHE A 237 -25.52 7.06 11.26
CA PHE A 237 -24.07 6.90 11.46
C PHE A 237 -23.68 5.43 11.59
N GLY A 238 -24.43 4.65 12.38
CA GLY A 238 -24.17 3.23 12.58
C GLY A 238 -24.24 2.42 11.29
N MET A 239 -25.26 2.63 10.46
CA MET A 239 -25.37 1.95 9.16
C MET A 239 -24.29 2.40 8.18
N SER A 240 -23.95 3.69 8.18
CA SER A 240 -22.88 4.24 7.34
C SER A 240 -21.54 3.58 7.66
N VAL A 241 -21.17 3.56 8.95
CA VAL A 241 -19.93 2.93 9.42
C VAL A 241 -19.96 1.43 9.19
N LEU A 242 -21.06 0.74 9.50
CA LEU A 242 -21.18 -0.70 9.30
C LEU A 242 -21.01 -1.08 7.83
N THR A 243 -21.67 -0.37 6.90
CA THR A 243 -21.55 -0.66 5.47
C THR A 243 -20.16 -0.32 4.94
N SER A 244 -19.60 0.84 5.31
CA SER A 244 -18.26 1.24 4.87
C SER A 244 -17.16 0.33 5.40
N LEU A 245 -17.27 -0.14 6.63
CA LEU A 245 -16.26 -0.97 7.29
C LEU A 245 -16.60 -2.46 7.27
N PHE A 246 -17.67 -2.88 6.58
CA PHE A 246 -18.06 -4.29 6.49
C PHE A 246 -16.93 -5.22 6.05
N PRO A 247 -16.13 -4.92 5.01
CA PRO A 247 -15.06 -5.84 4.60
C PRO A 247 -13.95 -5.88 5.67
N VAL A 248 -13.71 -4.75 6.33
CA VAL A 248 -12.76 -4.65 7.44
C VAL A 248 -13.19 -5.52 8.62
N ILE A 249 -14.48 -5.50 8.96
CA ILE A 249 -15.03 -6.31 10.04
C ILE A 249 -14.85 -7.80 9.72
N LEU A 250 -15.17 -8.23 8.50
CA LEU A 250 -14.97 -9.63 8.07
C LEU A 250 -13.50 -10.05 8.14
N MET A 251 -12.59 -9.22 7.61
CA MET A 251 -11.16 -9.49 7.63
C MET A 251 -10.56 -9.45 9.04
N ALA A 252 -11.05 -8.55 9.90
CA ALA A 252 -10.66 -8.48 11.31
C ALA A 252 -11.11 -9.72 12.08
N ILE A 253 -12.33 -10.22 11.85
CA ILE A 253 -12.80 -11.48 12.45
C ILE A 253 -11.88 -12.63 12.05
N THR A 254 -11.55 -12.74 10.76
CA THR A 254 -10.61 -13.76 10.26
C THR A 254 -9.22 -13.60 10.88
N THR A 255 -8.71 -12.38 10.99
CA THR A 255 -7.43 -12.08 11.63
C THR A 255 -7.41 -12.50 13.09
N VAL A 256 -8.44 -12.12 13.87
CA VAL A 256 -8.57 -12.49 15.28
C VAL A 256 -8.66 -14.01 15.45
N TYR A 257 -9.43 -14.68 14.58
CA TYR A 257 -9.51 -16.14 14.57
C TYR A 257 -8.15 -16.79 14.27
N GLN A 258 -7.46 -16.36 13.22
CA GLN A 258 -6.16 -16.92 12.84
C GLN A 258 -5.09 -16.69 13.91
N LEU A 259 -5.06 -15.51 14.54
CA LEU A 259 -4.16 -15.22 15.64
C LEU A 259 -4.50 -16.02 16.90
N GLY A 260 -5.79 -16.11 17.27
CA GLY A 260 -6.23 -16.75 18.50
C GLY A 260 -6.21 -18.28 18.46
N VAL A 261 -6.54 -18.88 17.32
CA VAL A 261 -6.65 -20.34 17.15
C VAL A 261 -5.36 -20.94 16.59
N ASN A 262 -4.79 -20.31 15.57
CA ASN A 262 -3.65 -20.85 14.82
C ASN A 262 -2.32 -20.16 15.14
N GLY A 263 -2.29 -19.25 16.13
CA GLY A 263 -1.10 -18.49 16.50
C GLY A 263 -0.56 -17.58 15.39
N GLY A 264 -1.40 -17.24 14.40
CA GLY A 264 -1.02 -16.44 13.22
C GLY A 264 -0.29 -17.22 12.13
N VAL A 265 -0.27 -18.54 12.20
CA VAL A 265 0.34 -19.42 11.19
C VAL A 265 -0.75 -20.15 10.42
N THR A 266 -0.57 -20.34 9.12
CA THR A 266 -1.49 -21.16 8.33
C THR A 266 -1.48 -22.61 8.84
N PRO A 267 -2.61 -23.16 9.31
CA PRO A 267 -2.65 -24.51 9.88
C PRO A 267 -2.27 -25.55 8.82
N LYS A 268 -1.43 -26.52 9.19
CA LYS A 268 -0.97 -27.58 8.27
C LYS A 268 -2.11 -28.48 7.78
N ASN A 269 -3.12 -28.69 8.62
CA ASN A 269 -4.34 -29.46 8.32
C ASN A 269 -5.57 -28.58 8.62
N PRO A 270 -5.98 -27.70 7.69
CA PRO A 270 -7.09 -26.78 7.93
C PRO A 270 -8.41 -27.55 8.00
N ASN A 271 -9.14 -27.38 9.10
CA ASN A 271 -10.49 -27.92 9.23
C ASN A 271 -11.49 -27.09 8.38
N THR A 272 -12.73 -27.56 8.24
CA THR A 272 -13.75 -26.87 7.43
C THR A 272 -14.01 -25.43 7.91
N LEU A 273 -13.95 -25.18 9.21
CA LEU A 273 -14.14 -23.85 9.78
C LEU A 273 -12.98 -22.92 9.41
N ASP A 274 -11.74 -23.40 9.45
CA ASP A 274 -10.54 -22.66 9.02
C ASP A 274 -10.65 -22.23 7.55
N GLN A 275 -11.16 -23.12 6.69
CA GLN A 275 -11.35 -22.85 5.27
C GLN A 275 -12.45 -21.80 5.04
N ILE A 276 -13.58 -21.92 5.73
CA ILE A 276 -14.69 -20.93 5.62
C ILE A 276 -14.23 -19.56 6.09
N ILE A 277 -13.55 -19.48 7.24
CA ILE A 277 -13.08 -18.22 7.81
C ILE A 277 -12.00 -17.59 6.93
N SER A 278 -11.11 -18.40 6.36
CA SER A 278 -10.09 -17.92 5.42
C SER A 278 -10.71 -17.44 4.10
N LEU A 279 -11.76 -18.10 3.62
CA LEU A 279 -12.51 -17.67 2.43
C LEU A 279 -13.19 -16.33 2.65
N ILE A 280 -13.97 -16.19 3.73
CA ILE A 280 -14.71 -14.97 4.07
C ILE A 280 -13.76 -13.80 4.33
N GLY A 281 -12.63 -14.05 4.97
CA GLY A 281 -11.61 -13.03 5.25
C GLY A 281 -10.65 -12.75 4.11
N SER A 282 -10.74 -13.45 2.98
CA SER A 282 -9.92 -13.10 1.82
C SER A 282 -10.40 -11.76 1.26
N PRO A 283 -9.49 -10.83 0.89
CA PRO A 283 -9.88 -9.47 0.49
C PRO A 283 -10.93 -9.44 -0.62
N SER A 284 -10.75 -10.26 -1.66
CA SER A 284 -11.67 -10.32 -2.80
C SER A 284 -13.09 -10.74 -2.41
N ILE A 285 -13.22 -11.75 -1.55
CA ILE A 285 -14.52 -12.27 -1.11
C ILE A 285 -15.15 -11.36 -0.06
N ALA A 286 -14.36 -10.84 0.89
CA ALA A 286 -14.83 -9.85 1.86
C ALA A 286 -15.41 -8.62 1.14
N MET A 287 -14.73 -8.13 0.11
CA MET A 287 -15.20 -7.01 -0.70
C MET A 287 -16.46 -7.34 -1.48
N LEU A 288 -16.57 -8.55 -2.06
CA LEU A 288 -17.78 -9.00 -2.75
C LEU A 288 -18.99 -9.05 -1.80
N ILE A 289 -18.85 -9.70 -0.64
CA ILE A 289 -19.92 -9.79 0.36
C ILE A 289 -20.31 -8.38 0.81
N SER A 290 -19.33 -7.50 1.02
CA SER A 290 -19.56 -6.11 1.44
C SER A 290 -20.27 -5.29 0.38
N LEU A 291 -19.95 -5.50 -0.90
CA LEU A 291 -20.65 -4.85 -2.00
C LEU A 291 -22.11 -5.31 -2.07
N VAL A 292 -22.39 -6.60 -1.89
CA VAL A 292 -23.77 -7.12 -1.80
C VAL A 292 -24.52 -6.50 -0.63
N PHE A 293 -23.87 -6.40 0.53
CA PHE A 293 -24.43 -5.72 1.69
C PHE A 293 -24.65 -4.22 1.44
N ALA A 294 -23.76 -3.54 0.69
CA ALA A 294 -23.91 -2.14 0.32
C ALA A 294 -25.06 -1.92 -0.66
N MET A 295 -25.26 -2.79 -1.64
CA MET A 295 -26.43 -2.74 -2.54
C MET A 295 -27.74 -2.84 -1.75
N PHE A 296 -27.77 -3.66 -0.71
CA PHE A 296 -28.90 -3.75 0.20
C PHE A 296 -29.08 -2.51 1.08
N SER A 297 -28.06 -2.17 1.87
CA SER A 297 -28.13 -1.13 2.90
C SER A 297 -28.17 0.30 2.33
N MET A 298 -27.41 0.58 1.27
CA MET A 298 -27.26 1.91 0.66
C MET A 298 -28.01 2.05 -0.68
N GLY A 299 -28.53 0.94 -1.22
CA GLY A 299 -29.40 0.92 -2.39
C GLY A 299 -30.86 0.69 -2.01
N TRP A 300 -31.29 -0.57 -1.96
CA TRP A 300 -32.70 -0.94 -1.80
C TRP A 300 -33.34 -0.42 -0.50
N MET A 301 -32.63 -0.46 0.63
CA MET A 301 -33.12 0.07 1.92
C MET A 301 -33.26 1.61 1.91
N ARG A 302 -32.67 2.29 0.93
CA ARG A 302 -32.82 3.72 0.66
C ARG A 302 -33.82 4.02 -0.47
N LYS A 303 -34.63 3.02 -0.86
CA LYS A 303 -35.66 3.13 -1.91
C LYS A 303 -35.10 3.53 -3.29
N ARG A 304 -33.82 3.27 -3.55
CA ARG A 304 -33.21 3.46 -4.89
C ARG A 304 -33.64 2.32 -5.83
N SER A 305 -33.87 2.63 -7.10
CA SER A 305 -34.20 1.60 -8.08
C SER A 305 -32.97 0.73 -8.40
N THR A 306 -33.19 -0.52 -8.82
CA THR A 306 -32.08 -1.38 -9.25
C THR A 306 -31.30 -0.78 -10.42
N GLY A 307 -31.97 -0.05 -11.32
CA GLY A 307 -31.32 0.67 -12.42
C GLY A 307 -30.34 1.74 -11.93
N ASP A 308 -30.75 2.54 -10.92
CA ASP A 308 -29.87 3.56 -10.34
C ASP A 308 -28.65 2.97 -9.64
N ILE A 309 -28.83 1.83 -8.94
CA ILE A 309 -27.75 1.10 -8.27
C ILE A 309 -26.75 0.61 -9.32
N MET A 310 -27.21 -0.04 -10.40
CA MET A 310 -26.34 -0.54 -11.48
C MET A 310 -25.61 0.60 -12.19
N ALA A 311 -26.29 1.71 -12.50
CA ALA A 311 -25.67 2.88 -13.11
C ALA A 311 -24.57 3.50 -12.21
N THR A 312 -24.81 3.50 -10.89
CA THR A 312 -23.82 3.94 -9.89
C THR A 312 -22.57 3.06 -9.92
N MET A 313 -22.76 1.74 -9.98
CA MET A 313 -21.66 0.77 -10.05
C MET A 313 -20.88 0.88 -11.37
N GLU A 314 -21.56 1.03 -12.50
CA GLU A 314 -20.93 1.19 -13.80
C GLU A 314 -20.07 2.46 -13.86
N SER A 315 -20.60 3.57 -13.37
CA SER A 315 -19.86 4.83 -13.26
C SER A 315 -18.61 4.67 -12.39
N ALA A 316 -18.74 4.00 -11.25
CA ALA A 316 -17.61 3.71 -10.37
C ALA A 316 -16.51 2.89 -11.06
N VAL A 317 -16.85 1.89 -11.87
CA VAL A 317 -15.83 1.11 -12.61
C VAL A 317 -15.11 1.97 -13.65
N LYS A 318 -15.86 2.74 -14.45
CA LYS A 318 -15.28 3.63 -15.48
C LYS A 318 -14.29 4.61 -14.86
N SER A 319 -14.63 5.11 -13.67
CA SER A 319 -13.87 6.14 -12.96
C SER A 319 -12.47 5.69 -12.48
N ILE A 320 -12.25 4.38 -12.32
CA ILE A 320 -10.97 3.80 -11.86
C ILE A 320 -10.26 2.98 -12.93
N ALA A 321 -10.83 2.82 -14.13
CA ALA A 321 -10.27 1.96 -15.17
C ALA A 321 -8.85 2.36 -15.57
N MET A 322 -8.61 3.67 -15.77
CA MET A 322 -7.26 4.17 -16.08
C MET A 322 -6.30 4.01 -14.91
N LEU A 323 -6.77 4.21 -13.68
CA LEU A 323 -5.98 4.03 -12.47
C LEU A 323 -5.50 2.57 -12.37
N LEU A 324 -6.38 1.60 -12.60
CA LEU A 324 -6.03 0.17 -12.64
C LEU A 324 -4.99 -0.14 -13.72
N LEU A 325 -5.17 0.37 -14.94
CA LEU A 325 -4.21 0.16 -16.03
C LEU A 325 -2.83 0.71 -15.69
N VAL A 326 -2.75 1.91 -15.13
CA VAL A 326 -1.47 2.52 -14.71
C VAL A 326 -0.78 1.67 -13.65
N ILE A 327 -1.52 1.18 -12.65
CA ILE A 327 -0.97 0.27 -11.63
C ILE A 327 -0.47 -1.03 -12.27
N GLY A 328 -1.24 -1.62 -13.18
CA GLY A 328 -0.82 -2.80 -13.95
C GLY A 328 0.46 -2.55 -14.76
N GLY A 329 0.58 -1.39 -15.40
CA GLY A 329 1.79 -0.97 -16.11
C GLY A 329 3.00 -0.83 -15.19
N GLY A 330 2.80 -0.36 -13.95
CA GLY A 330 3.83 -0.37 -12.91
C GLY A 330 4.26 -1.80 -12.56
N GLY A 331 3.30 -2.72 -12.49
CA GLY A 331 3.53 -4.16 -12.33
C GLY A 331 4.36 -4.78 -13.46
N ALA A 332 4.13 -4.41 -14.72
CA ALA A 332 4.99 -4.80 -15.85
C ALA A 332 6.43 -4.32 -15.67
N PHE A 333 6.62 -3.06 -15.31
CA PHE A 333 7.96 -2.50 -15.13
C PHE A 333 8.71 -3.20 -13.99
N LYS A 334 8.03 -3.43 -12.85
CA LYS A 334 8.52 -4.26 -11.75
C LYS A 334 8.94 -5.65 -12.23
N GLN A 335 8.09 -6.36 -12.98
CA GLN A 335 8.34 -7.75 -13.35
C GLN A 335 9.56 -7.88 -14.28
N VAL A 336 9.74 -6.95 -15.22
CA VAL A 336 10.94 -6.88 -16.06
C VAL A 336 12.22 -6.70 -15.21
N LEU A 337 12.17 -5.89 -14.16
CA LEU A 337 13.32 -5.68 -13.26
C LEU A 337 13.63 -6.94 -12.42
N ILE A 338 12.60 -7.69 -12.04
CA ILE A 338 12.74 -8.98 -11.37
C ILE A 338 13.35 -10.02 -12.32
N ASP A 339 12.72 -10.24 -13.48
CA ASP A 339 13.12 -11.26 -14.46
C ASP A 339 14.47 -10.97 -15.10
N GLY A 340 14.83 -9.68 -15.21
CA GLY A 340 16.13 -9.24 -15.68
C GLY A 340 17.24 -9.30 -14.62
N GLY A 341 16.98 -9.86 -13.43
CA GLY A 341 18.02 -10.22 -12.45
C GLY A 341 18.57 -9.06 -11.61
N VAL A 342 17.86 -7.93 -11.51
CA VAL A 342 18.34 -6.75 -10.76
C VAL A 342 18.47 -7.06 -9.26
N GLY A 343 17.62 -7.93 -8.71
CA GLY A 343 17.68 -8.34 -7.30
C GLY A 343 18.98 -9.08 -6.93
N ASP A 344 19.43 -10.01 -7.77
CA ASP A 344 20.66 -10.79 -7.54
C ASP A 344 21.92 -9.92 -7.64
N ALA A 345 21.88 -8.90 -8.50
CA ALA A 345 22.95 -7.92 -8.65
C ALA A 345 23.24 -7.16 -7.36
N VAL A 346 22.17 -6.77 -6.67
CA VAL A 346 22.22 -6.03 -5.41
C VAL A 346 22.74 -6.92 -4.28
N ALA A 347 22.32 -8.19 -4.23
CA ALA A 347 22.71 -9.14 -3.18
C ALA A 347 24.22 -9.35 -3.06
N LYS A 348 24.95 -9.40 -4.19
CA LYS A 348 26.40 -9.65 -4.21
C LYS A 348 27.25 -8.44 -3.81
N ILE A 349 26.71 -7.22 -3.83
CA ILE A 349 27.44 -6.00 -3.45
C ILE A 349 27.73 -5.98 -1.93
N PHE A 350 26.91 -6.65 -1.13
CA PHE A 350 26.96 -6.60 0.33
C PHE A 350 27.70 -7.76 1.00
N GLN A 351 28.29 -8.67 0.23
CA GLN A 351 29.12 -9.75 0.77
C GLN A 351 30.46 -9.19 1.30
N GLY A 352 30.68 -9.28 2.62
CA GLY A 352 31.94 -8.90 3.29
C GLY A 352 31.97 -7.53 3.99
N SER A 353 30.81 -6.87 4.21
CA SER A 353 30.77 -5.60 4.96
C SER A 353 30.85 -5.81 6.48
N SER A 354 31.49 -4.89 7.20
CA SER A 354 31.57 -4.84 8.67
C SER A 354 30.45 -4.02 9.34
N ILE A 355 29.37 -3.71 8.60
CA ILE A 355 28.23 -2.92 9.09
C ILE A 355 27.40 -3.75 10.08
N SER A 356 26.75 -3.09 11.06
CA SER A 356 25.75 -3.74 11.92
C SER A 356 24.77 -4.59 11.10
N PRO A 357 24.51 -5.86 11.45
CA PRO A 357 23.69 -6.73 10.61
C PRO A 357 22.26 -6.19 10.42
N LEU A 358 21.70 -5.47 11.40
CA LEU A 358 20.37 -4.83 11.27
C LEU A 358 20.39 -3.71 10.23
N ILE A 359 21.42 -2.86 10.25
CA ILE A 359 21.59 -1.81 9.25
C ILE A 359 21.84 -2.45 7.88
N LEU A 360 22.63 -3.53 7.82
CA LEU A 360 22.88 -4.24 6.58
C LEU A 360 21.58 -4.80 5.98
N GLY A 361 20.74 -5.45 6.80
CA GLY A 361 19.45 -5.96 6.33
C GLY A 361 18.49 -4.85 5.89
N TRP A 362 18.48 -3.72 6.60
CA TRP A 362 17.76 -2.53 6.18
C TRP A 362 18.27 -2.00 4.82
N ILE A 363 19.58 -1.78 4.66
CA ILE A 363 20.16 -1.27 3.40
C ILE A 363 19.86 -2.22 2.24
N VAL A 364 20.03 -3.52 2.43
CA VAL A 364 19.72 -4.52 1.39
C VAL A 364 18.25 -4.40 0.97
N ALA A 365 17.33 -4.31 1.94
CA ALA A 365 15.91 -4.13 1.65
C ALA A 365 15.62 -2.79 0.96
N VAL A 366 16.27 -1.68 1.34
CA VAL A 366 16.15 -0.37 0.67
C VAL A 366 16.57 -0.46 -0.79
N VAL A 367 17.75 -1.02 -1.06
CA VAL A 367 18.25 -1.11 -2.44
C VAL A 367 17.36 -2.02 -3.27
N LEU A 368 16.92 -3.15 -2.72
CA LEU A 368 15.96 -4.03 -3.38
C LEU A 368 14.60 -3.35 -3.58
N ARG A 369 14.13 -2.53 -2.64
CA ARG A 369 12.88 -1.78 -2.81
C ARG A 369 12.99 -0.76 -3.93
N VAL A 370 14.09 -0.01 -3.99
CA VAL A 370 14.34 0.96 -5.07
C VAL A 370 14.44 0.24 -6.42
N ALA A 371 15.03 -0.96 -6.46
CA ALA A 371 15.16 -1.73 -7.68
C ALA A 371 13.85 -2.39 -8.13
N LEU A 372 13.17 -3.10 -7.22
CA LEU A 372 12.06 -3.99 -7.55
C LEU A 372 10.71 -3.30 -7.41
N GLY A 373 10.59 -2.27 -6.59
CA GLY A 373 9.34 -1.53 -6.46
C GLY A 373 8.22 -2.26 -5.72
N SER A 374 8.39 -3.49 -5.21
CA SER A 374 7.43 -4.14 -4.30
C SER A 374 8.02 -4.33 -2.91
N ALA A 375 7.33 -3.85 -1.88
CA ALA A 375 7.75 -3.99 -0.48
C ALA A 375 7.82 -5.47 -0.06
N THR A 376 6.81 -6.26 -0.42
CA THR A 376 6.76 -7.70 -0.14
C THR A 376 7.90 -8.47 -0.80
N VAL A 377 8.12 -8.26 -2.11
CA VAL A 377 9.19 -8.95 -2.84
C VAL A 377 10.56 -8.53 -2.31
N ALA A 378 10.79 -7.23 -2.11
CA ALA A 378 12.05 -6.73 -1.56
C ALA A 378 12.33 -7.30 -0.17
N SER A 379 11.30 -7.38 0.70
CA SER A 379 11.44 -7.96 2.04
C SER A 379 11.82 -9.44 2.01
N LEU A 380 11.14 -10.23 1.17
CA LEU A 380 11.40 -11.67 1.05
C LEU A 380 12.77 -11.97 0.48
N THR A 381 13.16 -11.26 -0.59
CA THR A 381 14.50 -11.39 -1.18
C THR A 381 15.57 -10.97 -0.17
N ALA A 382 15.38 -9.85 0.54
CA ALA A 382 16.31 -9.41 1.57
C ALA A 382 16.46 -10.45 2.68
N ALA A 383 15.36 -11.02 3.17
CA ALA A 383 15.37 -12.05 4.22
C ALA A 383 16.20 -13.27 3.83
N GLY A 384 16.08 -13.75 2.59
CA GLY A 384 16.89 -14.86 2.08
C GLY A 384 18.39 -14.54 2.04
N ILE A 385 18.76 -13.31 1.68
CA ILE A 385 20.16 -12.85 1.60
C ILE A 385 20.78 -12.69 2.99
N VAL A 386 20.04 -12.13 3.94
CA VAL A 386 20.57 -11.78 5.26
C VAL A 386 20.55 -12.93 6.27
N LEU A 387 19.76 -13.99 6.01
CA LEU A 387 19.59 -15.11 6.92
C LEU A 387 20.94 -15.72 7.38
N PRO A 388 21.92 -16.03 6.50
CA PRO A 388 23.20 -16.59 6.93
C PRO A 388 24.05 -15.60 7.76
N LEU A 389 23.87 -14.30 7.53
CA LEU A 389 24.61 -13.22 8.21
C LEU A 389 24.04 -12.94 9.61
N MET A 390 22.70 -12.95 9.73
CA MET A 390 21.98 -12.79 10.99
C MET A 390 22.35 -13.90 11.99
N SER A 391 22.34 -15.16 11.53
CA SER A 391 22.63 -16.32 12.38
C SER A 391 24.05 -16.31 12.94
N GLN A 392 25.02 -15.80 12.19
CA GLN A 392 26.43 -15.70 12.64
C GLN A 392 26.64 -14.57 13.65
N ALA A 393 25.89 -13.47 13.51
CA ALA A 393 26.03 -12.30 14.36
C ALA A 393 25.17 -12.32 15.63
N GLY A 394 24.33 -13.36 15.81
CA GLY A 394 23.48 -13.51 16.99
C GLY A 394 22.38 -12.44 17.13
N VAL A 395 21.93 -11.86 16.01
CA VAL A 395 20.90 -10.82 16.01
C VAL A 395 19.52 -11.41 16.26
N ASP A 396 18.70 -10.74 17.06
CA ASP A 396 17.29 -11.12 17.28
C ASP A 396 16.53 -11.17 15.94
N PRO A 397 15.99 -12.35 15.55
CA PRO A 397 15.23 -12.48 14.33
C PRO A 397 14.04 -11.51 14.25
N ALA A 398 13.39 -11.17 15.36
CA ALA A 398 12.26 -10.25 15.36
C ALA A 398 12.69 -8.81 15.01
N LEU A 399 13.86 -8.37 15.48
CA LEU A 399 14.40 -7.06 15.13
C LEU A 399 14.88 -7.03 13.68
N MET A 400 15.45 -8.13 13.17
CA MET A 400 15.84 -8.24 11.76
C MET A 400 14.63 -8.17 10.83
N VAL A 401 13.53 -8.86 11.18
CA VAL A 401 12.25 -8.77 10.47
C VAL A 401 11.79 -7.31 10.35
N LEU A 402 11.82 -6.55 11.44
CA LEU A 402 11.40 -5.14 11.44
C LEU A 402 12.39 -4.23 10.70
N ALA A 403 13.70 -4.50 10.76
CA ALA A 403 14.70 -3.76 10.00
C ALA A 403 14.52 -3.94 8.49
N ILE A 404 14.27 -5.17 8.03
CA ILE A 404 13.95 -5.48 6.64
C ILE A 404 12.63 -4.83 6.24
N GLY A 405 11.59 -4.96 7.08
CA GLY A 405 10.29 -4.32 6.85
C GLY A 405 10.38 -2.80 6.74
N ALA A 406 11.22 -2.16 7.55
CA ALA A 406 11.50 -0.72 7.42
C ALA A 406 12.21 -0.41 6.10
N GLY A 407 13.23 -1.17 5.73
CA GLY A 407 13.98 -0.93 4.51
C GLY A 407 13.13 -1.11 3.25
N SER A 408 12.22 -2.09 3.26
CA SER A 408 11.35 -2.39 2.12
C SER A 408 10.27 -1.34 1.86
N LEU A 409 10.05 -0.41 2.79
CA LEU A 409 9.16 0.75 2.57
C LEU A 409 9.91 1.94 1.96
N ALA A 410 11.24 2.02 2.09
CA ALA A 410 11.99 3.20 1.69
C ALA A 410 11.85 3.58 0.21
N ALA A 411 11.89 4.89 -0.05
CA ALA A 411 12.11 5.45 -1.39
C ALA A 411 11.20 4.86 -2.48
N SER A 412 9.95 4.55 -2.14
CA SER A 412 8.94 4.10 -3.11
C SER A 412 8.78 5.11 -4.25
N HIS A 413 8.92 4.66 -5.50
CA HIS A 413 8.88 5.51 -6.68
C HIS A 413 8.12 4.84 -7.83
N VAL A 414 8.39 5.24 -9.08
CA VAL A 414 7.63 4.88 -10.29
C VAL A 414 7.52 3.39 -10.61
N ASN A 415 8.30 2.53 -9.95
CA ASN A 415 8.17 1.07 -10.04
C ASN A 415 7.26 0.44 -8.96
N ASP A 416 6.70 1.25 -8.06
CA ASP A 416 5.78 0.80 -7.01
C ASP A 416 4.30 1.06 -7.36
N ALA A 417 3.45 0.09 -7.10
CA ALA A 417 2.01 0.23 -7.24
C ALA A 417 1.45 1.31 -6.29
N GLY A 418 1.97 1.39 -5.06
CA GLY A 418 1.57 2.40 -4.07
C GLY A 418 1.82 3.83 -4.55
N PHE A 419 2.93 4.07 -5.25
CA PHE A 419 3.23 5.37 -5.86
C PHE A 419 2.16 5.79 -6.86
N TRP A 420 1.75 4.88 -7.75
CA TRP A 420 0.73 5.15 -8.75
C TRP A 420 -0.65 5.30 -8.12
N MET A 421 -1.02 4.45 -7.16
CA MET A 421 -2.27 4.61 -6.42
C MET A 421 -2.36 5.99 -5.78
N PHE A 422 -1.33 6.39 -5.02
CA PHE A 422 -1.30 7.68 -4.34
C PHE A 422 -1.37 8.84 -5.34
N ARG A 423 -0.60 8.75 -6.43
CA ARG A 423 -0.65 9.75 -7.51
C ARG A 423 -2.06 9.91 -8.07
N GLU A 424 -2.67 8.83 -8.52
CA GLU A 424 -3.93 8.85 -9.28
C GLU A 424 -5.11 9.29 -8.40
N TYR A 425 -5.15 8.85 -7.13
CA TYR A 425 -6.23 9.23 -6.23
C TYR A 425 -6.18 10.72 -5.84
N PHE A 426 -5.00 11.22 -5.48
CA PHE A 426 -4.82 12.61 -5.06
C PHE A 426 -4.58 13.57 -6.24
N ASP A 427 -4.68 13.06 -7.48
CA ASP A 427 -4.45 13.81 -8.73
C ASP A 427 -3.14 14.61 -8.72
N LEU A 428 -2.05 13.95 -8.32
CA LEU A 428 -0.74 14.57 -8.20
C LEU A 428 0.05 14.49 -9.51
N THR A 429 0.86 15.51 -9.76
CA THR A 429 1.93 15.42 -10.76
C THR A 429 3.03 14.47 -10.26
N ILE A 430 3.80 13.86 -11.17
CA ILE A 430 4.93 12.99 -10.80
C ILE A 430 5.90 13.69 -9.84
N LYS A 431 6.19 14.97 -10.07
CA LYS A 431 7.06 15.76 -9.19
C LYS A 431 6.47 15.90 -7.78
N GLN A 432 5.17 16.16 -7.67
CA GLN A 432 4.50 16.25 -6.38
C GLN A 432 4.48 14.88 -5.67
N THR A 433 4.16 13.81 -6.39
CA THR A 433 4.17 12.45 -5.84
C THR A 433 5.55 12.08 -5.31
N LEU A 434 6.62 12.30 -6.09
CA LEU A 434 8.00 12.08 -5.61
C LEU A 434 8.32 12.93 -4.37
N SER A 435 7.86 14.18 -4.31
CA SER A 435 8.12 15.05 -3.16
C SER A 435 7.35 14.67 -1.89
N ILE A 436 6.23 13.97 -2.02
CA ILE A 436 5.32 13.67 -0.90
C ILE A 436 5.37 12.18 -0.56
N TRP A 437 4.99 11.32 -1.49
CA TRP A 437 4.89 9.88 -1.29
C TRP A 437 6.27 9.23 -1.07
N THR A 438 7.23 9.47 -1.97
CA THR A 438 8.58 8.89 -1.83
C THR A 438 9.26 9.37 -0.55
N VAL A 439 9.05 10.64 -0.17
CA VAL A 439 9.59 11.19 1.07
C VAL A 439 8.87 10.60 2.30
N LEU A 440 7.54 10.47 2.28
CA LEU A 440 6.76 9.84 3.34
C LEU A 440 7.26 8.42 3.63
N GLU A 441 7.35 7.61 2.59
CA GLU A 441 7.82 6.21 2.66
C GLU A 441 9.27 6.13 3.16
N THR A 442 10.12 7.08 2.76
CA THR A 442 11.49 7.21 3.28
C THR A 442 11.51 7.62 4.76
N VAL A 443 10.62 8.52 5.20
CA VAL A 443 10.48 8.89 6.61
C VAL A 443 10.03 7.69 7.43
N VAL A 444 9.03 6.92 6.96
CA VAL A 444 8.61 5.66 7.59
C VAL A 444 9.79 4.72 7.76
N SER A 445 10.58 4.53 6.70
CA SER A 445 11.74 3.65 6.72
C SER A 445 12.81 4.08 7.72
N ILE A 446 13.19 5.37 7.71
CA ILE A 446 14.23 5.92 8.58
C ILE A 446 13.78 5.88 10.04
N VAL A 447 12.56 6.31 10.33
CA VAL A 447 12.02 6.26 11.70
C VAL A 447 11.93 4.80 12.16
N GLY A 448 11.47 3.91 11.29
CA GLY A 448 11.38 2.48 11.56
C GLY A 448 12.73 1.89 12.00
N ILE A 449 13.79 2.07 11.21
CA ILE A 449 15.12 1.54 11.55
C ILE A 449 15.71 2.19 12.80
N LEU A 450 15.49 3.49 13.03
CA LEU A 450 15.96 4.17 14.23
C LEU A 450 15.31 3.60 15.49
N VAL A 451 13.99 3.36 15.47
CA VAL A 451 13.29 2.74 16.61
C VAL A 451 13.74 1.29 16.80
N VAL A 452 13.96 0.53 15.72
CA VAL A 452 14.52 -0.84 15.80
C VAL A 452 15.90 -0.83 16.44
N MET A 453 16.77 0.12 16.08
CA MET A 453 18.10 0.25 16.69
C MET A 453 18.01 0.62 18.18
N ILE A 454 17.08 1.50 18.56
CA ILE A 454 16.83 1.84 19.96
C ILE A 454 16.37 0.59 20.73
N LEU A 455 15.43 -0.18 20.18
CA LEU A 455 14.99 -1.43 20.79
C LEU A 455 16.14 -2.41 20.95
N ASN A 456 17.02 -2.52 19.94
CA ASN A 456 18.19 -3.38 20.02
C ASN A 456 19.04 -3.06 21.26
N LEU A 457 19.30 -1.79 21.56
CA LEU A 457 20.11 -1.38 22.73
C LEU A 457 19.49 -1.72 24.09
N PHE A 458 18.16 -1.88 24.17
CA PHE A 458 17.47 -2.21 25.42
C PHE A 458 17.35 -3.71 25.66
N PHE A 459 17.32 -4.51 24.60
CA PHE A 459 17.14 -5.96 24.69
C PHE A 459 18.42 -6.76 24.42
N HIS A 460 19.48 -6.13 23.90
CA HIS A 460 20.79 -6.69 23.58
C HIS A 460 21.91 -5.67 23.79
#